data_AF-A0A9E0WL69-F1
#
_entry.id   AF-A0A9E0WL69-F1
#
_cell.length_a   1.000
_cell.length_b   1.000
_cell.length_c   1.000
_cell.angle_alpha   90.00
_cell.angle_beta   90.00
_cell.angle_gamma   90.00
#
_symmetry.space_group_name_H-M   'P 1'
#
loop_
_entity.id
_entity.type
_entity.pdbx_description
1 polymer ?
#
loop_
_entity_poly.entity_id
_entity_poly.type
_entity_poly.pdbx_seq_one_letter_code
_entity_poly.pdbx_strand_id
1 'polypeptide(L)'
;MSTYKKESHLRSLLKGISWRIVATADTILVVLLITCLTGECSIESAIKIGSIEFLIKFVVYYIHERIWQKILLNKEVTKKQTLQKTISWRVIATTMTFLISGSVLNAFDEIALYIALTELFTKFALYYLHERLWLKLPLGKIRTFFFGKKS
;
A
#
# COMPACT_ATOMS: atom_id res chain seq x y z
N MET A 1 9.01 23.13 18.00
CA MET A 1 9.88 22.00 17.60
C MET A 1 9.38 20.76 18.33
N SER A 2 8.63 19.88 17.68
CA SER A 2 8.03 18.71 18.34
C SER A 2 9.04 17.58 18.40
N THR A 3 9.41 17.18 19.62
CA THR A 3 10.34 16.09 19.87
C THR A 3 9.68 14.76 19.51
N TYR A 4 10.21 14.07 18.50
CA TYR A 4 9.74 12.76 18.08
C TYR A 4 10.11 11.73 19.16
N LYS A 5 9.15 11.35 20.00
CA LYS A 5 9.34 10.33 21.04
C LYS A 5 9.36 8.94 20.39
N LYS A 6 10.36 8.12 20.70
CA LYS A 6 10.54 6.76 20.18
C LYS A 6 9.25 5.96 20.38
N GLU A 7 8.60 5.56 19.28
CA GLU A 7 7.44 4.67 19.36
C GLU A 7 7.86 3.33 19.95
N SER A 8 7.01 2.76 20.82
CA SER A 8 7.16 1.38 21.26
C SER A 8 7.08 0.45 20.04
N HIS A 9 7.94 -0.58 19.97
CA HIS A 9 7.95 -1.56 18.88
C HIS A 9 6.56 -2.17 18.62
N LEU A 10 5.74 -2.32 19.67
CA LEU A 10 4.35 -2.79 19.57
C LEU A 10 3.42 -1.78 18.85
N ARG A 11 3.64 -0.48 19.04
CA ARG A 11 2.85 0.57 18.38
C ARG A 11 3.12 0.59 16.89
N SER A 12 4.39 0.52 16.48
CA SER A 12 4.75 0.53 15.06
C SER A 12 4.25 -0.74 14.35
N LEU A 13 4.21 -1.88 15.05
CA LEU A 13 3.65 -3.12 14.53
C LEU A 13 2.12 -3.06 14.36
N LEU A 14 1.39 -2.59 15.38
CA LEU A 14 -0.07 -2.42 15.32
C LEU A 14 -0.49 -1.34 14.31
N LYS A 15 0.27 -0.25 14.20
CA LYS A 15 0.06 0.77 13.18
C LYS A 15 0.26 0.20 11.78
N GLY A 16 1.30 -0.61 11.57
CA GLY A 16 1.55 -1.32 10.32
C GLY A 16 0.42 -2.26 9.94
N ILE A 17 -0.05 -3.10 10.87
CA ILE A 17 -1.16 -4.05 10.63
C ILE A 17 -2.46 -3.29 10.33
N SER A 18 -2.80 -2.27 11.11
CA SER A 18 -4.01 -1.47 10.87
C SER A 18 -3.97 -0.77 9.52
N TRP A 19 -2.81 -0.26 9.08
CA TRP A 19 -2.67 0.33 7.75
C TRP A 19 -2.88 -0.69 6.63
N ARG A 20 -2.40 -1.93 6.79
CA ARG A 20 -2.61 -2.98 5.79
C ARG A 20 -4.09 -3.32 5.63
N ILE A 21 -4.84 -3.42 6.73
CA ILE A 21 -6.28 -3.68 6.71
C ILE A 21 -7.04 -2.54 6.02
N VAL A 22 -6.70 -1.29 6.35
CA VAL A 22 -7.33 -0.10 5.75
C VAL A 22 -7.02 -0.01 4.26
N ALA A 23 -5.76 -0.26 3.85
CA ALA A 23 -5.36 -0.18 2.45
C ALA A 23 -5.96 -1.30 1.59
N THR A 24 -6.13 -2.52 2.13
CA THR A 24 -6.80 -3.60 1.39
C THR A 24 -8.30 -3.33 1.28
N ALA A 25 -8.94 -2.87 2.35
CA ALA A 25 -10.35 -2.48 2.32
C ALA A 25 -10.62 -1.35 1.33
N ASP A 26 -9.75 -0.34 1.28
CA ASP A 26 -9.85 0.77 0.33
C ASP A 26 -9.74 0.32 -1.12
N THR A 27 -8.79 -0.56 -1.43
CA THR A 27 -8.63 -1.11 -2.79
C THR A 27 -9.90 -1.84 -3.23
N ILE A 28 -10.47 -2.67 -2.35
CA ILE A 28 -11.73 -3.37 -2.62
C ILE A 28 -12.87 -2.36 -2.83
N LEU A 29 -12.96 -1.34 -1.98
CA LEU A 29 -14.03 -0.34 -2.03
C LEU A 29 -13.94 0.56 -3.27
N VAL A 30 -12.74 1.01 -3.65
CA VAL A 30 -12.51 1.84 -4.85
C VAL A 30 -12.86 1.06 -6.11
N VAL A 31 -12.40 -0.18 -6.23
CA VAL A 31 -12.73 -1.01 -7.39
C VAL A 31 -14.24 -1.26 -7.44
N LEU A 32 -14.88 -1.61 -6.33
CA LEU A 32 -16.34 -1.77 -6.29
C LEU A 32 -17.09 -0.48 -6.64
N LEU A 33 -16.65 0.67 -6.13
CA LEU A 33 -17.28 1.96 -6.39
C LEU A 33 -17.23 2.29 -7.88
N ILE A 34 -16.06 2.21 -8.51
CA ILE A 34 -15.88 2.56 -9.92
C ILE A 34 -16.60 1.57 -10.84
N THR A 35 -16.51 0.28 -10.55
CA THR A 35 -17.17 -0.79 -11.32
C THR A 35 -18.71 -0.75 -11.16
N CYS A 36 -19.21 -0.31 -10.00
CA CYS A 36 -20.66 -0.11 -9.79
C CYS A 36 -21.17 1.19 -10.45
N LEU A 37 -20.40 2.28 -10.40
CA LEU A 37 -20.73 3.55 -11.06
C LEU A 37 -20.74 3.46 -12.60
N THR A 38 -19.98 2.52 -13.15
CA THR A 38 -19.93 2.23 -14.59
C THR A 38 -21.04 1.28 -15.06
N GLY A 39 -21.89 0.79 -14.14
CA GLY A 39 -23.10 0.02 -14.45
C GLY A 39 -22.90 -1.50 -14.50
N GLU A 40 -21.65 -1.99 -14.46
CA GLU A 40 -21.32 -3.41 -14.46
C GLU A 40 -20.82 -3.86 -13.09
N CYS A 41 -21.72 -4.04 -12.12
CA CYS A 41 -21.33 -4.40 -10.76
C CYS A 41 -20.74 -5.84 -10.68
N SER A 42 -19.44 -5.98 -10.93
CA SER A 42 -18.72 -7.27 -10.91
C SER A 42 -17.74 -7.37 -9.73
N ILE A 43 -18.21 -7.89 -8.59
CA ILE A 43 -17.38 -8.18 -7.40
C ILE A 43 -16.25 -9.17 -7.73
N GLU A 44 -16.52 -10.10 -8.66
CA GLU A 44 -15.56 -11.10 -9.12
C GLU A 44 -14.31 -10.45 -9.76
N SER A 45 -14.50 -9.44 -10.59
CA SER A 45 -13.40 -8.69 -11.23
C SER A 45 -12.53 -7.98 -10.20
N ALA A 46 -13.11 -7.41 -9.14
CA ALA A 46 -12.37 -6.71 -8.09
C ALA A 46 -11.43 -7.65 -7.31
N ILE A 47 -11.95 -8.82 -6.91
CA ILE A 47 -11.17 -9.83 -6.20
C ILE A 47 -10.08 -10.40 -7.12
N LYS A 48 -10.39 -10.61 -8.40
CA LYS A 48 -9.46 -11.13 -9.39
C LYS A 48 -8.30 -10.16 -9.65
N ILE A 49 -8.58 -8.88 -9.87
CA ILE A 49 -7.56 -7.82 -10.05
C ILE A 49 -6.69 -7.72 -8.78
N GLY A 50 -7.32 -7.61 -7.60
CA GLY A 50 -6.58 -7.48 -6.34
C GLY A 50 -5.67 -8.69 -6.05
N SER A 51 -6.13 -9.90 -6.36
CA SER A 51 -5.34 -11.13 -6.17
C SER A 51 -4.18 -11.24 -7.15
N ILE A 52 -4.42 -10.91 -8.43
CA ILE A 52 -3.41 -10.91 -9.48
C ILE A 52 -2.34 -9.85 -9.20
N GLU A 53 -2.74 -8.63 -8.83
CA GLU A 53 -1.82 -7.57 -8.45
C GLU A 53 -0.93 -7.97 -7.27
N PHE A 54 -1.50 -8.60 -6.25
CA PHE A 54 -0.75 -9.04 -5.08
C PHE A 54 0.34 -10.06 -5.46
N LEU A 55 -0.03 -11.10 -6.20
CA LEU A 55 0.89 -12.17 -6.60
C LEU A 55 1.97 -11.66 -7.55
N ILE A 56 1.58 -10.89 -8.57
CA ILE A 56 2.51 -10.39 -9.58
C ILE A 56 3.47 -9.37 -8.96
N LYS A 57 2.98 -8.41 -8.16
CA LYS A 57 3.88 -7.43 -7.51
C LYS A 57 4.83 -8.10 -6.53
N PHE A 58 4.42 -9.19 -5.87
CA PHE A 58 5.31 -9.96 -5.02
C PHE A 58 6.50 -10.55 -5.79
N VAL A 59 6.23 -11.22 -6.92
CA VAL A 59 7.27 -11.83 -7.77
C VAL A 59 8.17 -10.75 -8.39
N VAL A 60 7.57 -9.69 -8.96
CA VAL A 60 8.33 -8.62 -9.62
C VAL A 60 9.15 -7.82 -8.61
N TYR A 61 8.63 -7.58 -7.40
CA TYR A 61 9.40 -6.95 -6.33
C TYR A 61 10.61 -7.79 -5.95
N TYR A 62 10.41 -9.10 -5.79
CA TYR A 62 11.51 -10.00 -5.47
C TYR A 62 12.60 -9.97 -6.55
N ILE A 63 12.24 -10.03 -7.83
CA ILE A 63 13.19 -9.93 -8.95
C ILE A 63 13.90 -8.58 -8.95
N HIS A 64 13.16 -7.47 -8.77
CA HIS A 64 13.72 -6.13 -8.67
C HIS A 64 14.74 -6.02 -7.54
N GLU A 65 14.42 -6.57 -6.36
CA GLU A 65 15.32 -6.63 -5.22
C GLU A 65 16.57 -7.45 -5.54
N ARG A 66 16.44 -8.61 -6.21
CA ARG A 66 17.59 -9.45 -6.60
C ARG A 66 18.49 -8.79 -7.63
N ILE A 67 17.93 -8.06 -8.58
CA ILE A 67 18.69 -7.27 -9.56
C ILE A 67 19.46 -6.17 -8.82
N TRP A 68 18.79 -5.42 -7.94
CA TRP A 68 19.45 -4.37 -7.16
C TRP A 68 20.51 -4.89 -6.20
N GLN A 69 20.30 -6.06 -5.58
CA GLN A 69 21.31 -6.72 -4.76
C GLN A 69 22.55 -7.10 -5.56
N LYS A 70 22.40 -7.58 -6.80
CA LYS A 70 23.54 -7.85 -7.70
C LYS A 70 24.27 -6.57 -8.12
N ILE A 71 23.54 -5.50 -8.42
CA ILE A 71 24.11 -4.21 -8.87
C ILE A 71 24.89 -3.50 -7.75
N LEU A 72 24.39 -3.60 -6.52
CA LEU A 72 25.00 -3.00 -5.32
C LEU A 72 25.98 -3.95 -4.61
N LEU A 73 26.17 -5.17 -5.12
CA LEU A 73 27.13 -6.12 -4.58
C LEU A 73 28.52 -5.49 -4.62
N ASN A 74 29.21 -5.47 -3.47
CA ASN A 74 30.53 -4.86 -3.26
C ASN A 74 30.58 -3.32 -3.43
N LYS A 75 29.44 -2.61 -3.31
CA LYS A 75 29.41 -1.13 -3.32
C LYS A 75 28.79 -0.58 -2.04
N GLU A 76 29.29 0.57 -1.58
CA GLU A 76 28.66 1.30 -0.46
C GLU A 76 27.32 1.89 -0.87
N VAL A 77 26.26 1.57 -0.12
CA VAL A 77 24.89 2.01 -0.42
C VAL A 77 24.75 3.49 -0.12
N THR A 78 24.74 4.30 -1.17
CA THR A 78 24.63 5.76 -1.08
C THR A 78 23.15 6.21 -1.11
N LYS A 79 22.82 7.34 -0.48
CA LYS A 79 21.46 7.95 -0.50
C LYS A 79 20.87 8.11 -1.91
N LYS A 80 21.72 8.37 -2.93
CA LYS A 80 21.28 8.46 -4.33
C LYS A 80 20.81 7.11 -4.90
N GLN A 81 21.46 6.01 -4.53
CA GLN A 81 21.11 4.66 -5.01
C GLN A 81 19.81 4.17 -4.39
N THR A 82 19.55 4.47 -3.12
CA THR A 82 18.25 4.18 -2.48
C THR A 82 17.11 5.00 -3.09
N LEU A 83 17.38 6.25 -3.47
CA LEU A 83 16.41 7.07 -4.20
C LEU A 83 16.11 6.49 -5.59
N GLN A 84 17.15 6.12 -6.36
CA GLN A 84 17.00 5.48 -7.67
C GLN A 84 16.24 4.15 -7.60
N LYS A 85 16.56 3.31 -6.60
CA LYS A 85 15.84 2.07 -6.33
C LYS A 85 14.37 2.33 -6.06
N THR A 86 14.05 3.34 -5.27
CA THR A 86 12.66 3.72 -4.98
C THR A 86 11.93 4.20 -6.23
N ILE A 87 12.53 5.09 -7.01
CA ILE A 87 11.94 5.61 -8.25
C ILE A 87 11.70 4.48 -9.24
N SER A 88 12.68 3.60 -9.44
CA SER A 88 12.53 2.45 -10.34
C SER A 88 11.39 1.53 -9.91
N TRP A 89 11.24 1.26 -8.60
CA TRP A 89 10.11 0.47 -8.11
C TRP A 89 8.75 1.16 -8.32
N ARG A 90 8.68 2.49 -8.16
CA ARG A 90 7.43 3.24 -8.37
C ARG A 90 6.99 3.24 -9.82
N VAL A 91 7.92 3.38 -10.75
CA VAL A 91 7.64 3.28 -12.20
C VAL A 91 7.14 1.87 -12.52
N ILE A 92 7.86 0.83 -12.09
CA ILE A 92 7.46 -0.56 -12.36
C ILE A 92 6.07 -0.86 -11.76
N ALA A 93 5.85 -0.54 -10.49
CA ALA A 93 4.60 -0.87 -9.82
C ALA A 93 3.38 -0.14 -10.41
N THR A 94 3.54 1.10 -10.90
CA THR A 94 2.46 1.87 -11.52
C THR A 94 2.15 1.36 -12.92
N THR A 95 3.17 1.09 -13.74
CA THR A 95 2.98 0.45 -15.04
C THR A 95 2.32 -0.93 -14.91
N MET A 96 2.69 -1.72 -13.90
CA MET A 96 2.09 -3.04 -13.66
C MET A 96 0.60 -2.95 -13.31
N THR A 97 0.19 -2.01 -12.45
CA THR A 97 -1.23 -1.81 -12.15
C THR A 97 -2.02 -1.42 -13.40
N PHE A 98 -1.47 -0.53 -14.22
CA PHE A 98 -2.09 -0.13 -15.48
C PHE A 98 -2.28 -1.32 -16.45
N LEU A 99 -1.23 -2.13 -16.64
CA LEU A 99 -1.28 -3.31 -17.51
C LEU A 99 -2.20 -4.41 -16.97
N ILE A 100 -2.18 -4.68 -15.67
CA ILE A 100 -3.05 -5.69 -15.05
C ILE A 100 -4.51 -5.24 -15.16
N SER A 101 -4.80 -3.97 -14.89
CA SER A 101 -6.16 -3.44 -15.01
C SER A 101 -6.66 -3.50 -16.46
N GLY A 102 -5.85 -3.05 -17.44
CA GLY A 102 -6.23 -3.10 -18.86
C GLY A 102 -6.35 -4.51 -19.44
N SER A 103 -5.51 -5.46 -18.98
CA SER A 103 -5.57 -6.86 -19.44
C SER A 103 -6.73 -7.65 -18.86
N VAL A 104 -7.07 -7.43 -17.59
CA VAL A 104 -8.19 -8.13 -16.93
C VAL A 104 -9.54 -7.60 -17.41
N LEU A 105 -9.62 -6.31 -17.75
CA LEU A 105 -10.82 -5.68 -18.30
C LEU A 105 -10.98 -5.89 -19.81
N ASN A 106 -10.04 -6.60 -20.48
CA ASN A 106 -10.01 -6.84 -21.94
C ASN A 106 -10.16 -5.55 -22.80
N ALA A 107 -9.84 -4.39 -22.23
CA ALA A 107 -9.82 -3.10 -22.88
C ALA A 107 -9.01 -2.12 -22.03
N PHE A 108 -8.22 -1.25 -22.68
CA PHE A 108 -7.57 -0.10 -22.04
C PHE A 108 -8.61 1.01 -21.79
N ASP A 109 -9.69 0.68 -21.11
CA ASP A 109 -10.84 1.56 -20.95
C ASP A 109 -10.58 2.66 -19.92
N GLU A 110 -11.33 3.76 -20.06
CA GLU A 110 -11.35 4.89 -19.12
C GLU A 110 -11.48 4.43 -17.66
N ILE A 111 -12.18 3.31 -17.44
CA ILE A 111 -12.41 2.66 -16.14
C ILE A 111 -11.10 2.30 -15.43
N ALA A 112 -10.13 1.72 -16.13
CA ALA A 112 -8.84 1.32 -15.55
C ALA A 112 -8.03 2.55 -15.06
N LEU A 113 -8.08 3.63 -15.84
CA LEU A 113 -7.46 4.90 -15.51
C LEU A 113 -8.15 5.55 -14.31
N TYR A 114 -9.48 5.52 -14.25
CA TYR A 114 -10.26 6.02 -13.11
C TYR A 114 -9.92 5.28 -11.83
N ILE A 115 -9.83 3.94 -11.85
CA ILE A 115 -9.42 3.15 -10.66
C ILE A 115 -8.05 3.58 -10.17
N ALA A 116 -7.06 3.63 -11.07
CA ALA A 116 -5.68 3.97 -10.71
C ALA A 116 -5.55 5.40 -10.14
N LEU A 117 -6.26 6.37 -10.71
CA LEU A 117 -6.29 7.75 -10.22
C LEU A 117 -7.02 7.83 -8.88
N THR A 118 -8.18 7.19 -8.75
CA THR A 118 -8.95 7.19 -7.51
C THR A 118 -8.15 6.54 -6.38
N GLU A 119 -7.57 5.35 -6.56
CA GLU A 119 -6.74 4.71 -5.53
C GLU A 119 -5.59 5.59 -5.05
N LEU A 120 -4.95 6.34 -5.96
CA LEU A 120 -3.84 7.22 -5.60
C LEU A 120 -4.30 8.33 -4.65
N PHE A 121 -5.46 8.95 -4.93
CA PHE A 121 -6.03 9.98 -4.08
C PHE A 121 -6.62 9.42 -2.78
N THR A 122 -7.36 8.30 -2.84
CA THR A 122 -8.02 7.72 -1.66
C THR A 122 -7.01 7.18 -0.66
N LYS A 123 -5.96 6.48 -1.12
CA LYS A 123 -4.89 6.00 -0.22
C LYS A 123 -4.11 7.14 0.42
N PHE A 124 -3.90 8.25 -0.29
CA PHE A 124 -3.28 9.43 0.30
C PHE A 124 -4.14 10.03 1.42
N ALA A 125 -5.44 10.23 1.16
CA ALA A 125 -6.38 10.76 2.14
C ALA A 125 -6.54 9.84 3.36
N LEU A 126 -6.70 8.54 3.12
CA LEU A 126 -6.85 7.54 4.19
C LEU A 126 -5.58 7.38 5.01
N TYR A 127 -4.40 7.42 4.40
CA TYR A 127 -3.14 7.36 5.16
C TYR A 127 -3.01 8.56 6.09
N TYR A 128 -3.32 9.75 5.58
CA TYR A 128 -3.28 10.97 6.37
C TYR A 128 -4.28 10.91 7.54
N LEU A 129 -5.51 10.47 7.30
CA LEU A 129 -6.53 10.31 8.34
C LEU A 129 -6.15 9.23 9.35
N HIS A 130 -5.62 8.10 8.89
CA HIS A 130 -5.13 7.00 9.73
C HIS A 130 -4.04 7.49 10.68
N GLU A 131 -3.04 8.23 10.19
CA GLU A 131 -1.99 8.78 11.03
C GLU A 131 -2.56 9.81 12.03
N ARG A 132 -3.52 10.65 11.62
CA ARG A 132 -4.19 11.61 12.52
C ARG A 132 -5.00 10.94 13.62
N LEU A 133 -5.71 9.85 13.31
CA LEU A 133 -6.44 9.05 14.28
C LEU A 133 -5.48 8.36 15.28
N TRP A 134 -4.36 7.83 14.79
CA TRP A 134 -3.32 7.23 15.62
C TRP A 134 -2.59 8.22 16.54
N LEU A 135 -2.58 9.51 16.19
CA LEU A 135 -2.09 10.58 17.05
C LEU A 135 -3.09 10.96 18.16
N LYS A 136 -4.40 10.77 17.92
CA LYS A 136 -5.47 11.05 18.91
C LYS A 136 -5.67 9.93 19.92
N LEU A 137 -5.22 8.71 19.65
CA LEU A 137 -5.34 7.58 20.57
C LEU A 137 -4.38 7.74 21.77
N PRO A 138 -4.89 7.87 23.01
CA PRO A 138 -4.05 8.07 24.19
C PRO A 138 -3.25 6.79 24.51
N LEU A 139 -1.93 6.89 24.33
CA LEU A 139 -0.92 5.83 24.48
C LEU A 139 -0.96 5.02 25.79
N GLY A 140 -1.53 5.57 26.87
CA GLY A 140 -1.51 4.95 28.20
C GLY A 140 -2.40 3.72 28.39
N LYS A 141 -3.45 3.55 27.56
CA LYS A 141 -4.47 2.49 27.75
C LYS A 141 -4.18 1.18 27.01
N ILE A 142 -3.42 1.20 25.91
CA ILE A 142 -3.19 -0.01 25.09
C ILE A 142 -2.28 -1.00 25.82
N ARG A 143 -1.24 -0.50 26.53
CA ARG A 143 -0.37 -1.35 27.37
C ARG A 143 -1.15 -1.96 28.54
N THR A 144 -2.03 -1.21 29.18
CA THR A 144 -2.84 -1.69 30.32
C THR A 144 -3.93 -2.67 29.89
N PHE A 145 -4.48 -2.54 28.69
CA PHE A 145 -5.46 -3.48 28.12
C PHE A 145 -4.83 -4.83 27.73
N PHE A 146 -3.64 -4.82 27.12
CA PHE A 146 -2.96 -6.06 26.67
C PHE A 146 -2.06 -6.73 27.72
N PHE A 147 -1.35 -5.95 28.55
CA PHE A 147 -0.39 -6.50 29.50
C PHE A 147 -0.88 -6.53 30.95
N GLY A 148 -2.12 -6.07 31.19
CA GLY A 148 -2.63 -5.93 32.55
C GLY A 148 -1.82 -4.94 33.38
N LYS A 149 -2.41 -4.49 34.49
CA LYS A 149 -1.71 -3.61 35.43
C LYS A 149 -0.65 -4.46 36.15
N LYS A 150 0.63 -4.40 35.75
CA LYS A 150 1.71 -4.84 36.65
C LYS A 150 1.81 -3.78 37.76
N SER A 151 1.27 -4.14 38.92
CA SER A 151 1.50 -3.46 40.19
C SER A 151 2.97 -3.50 40.57
#